data_AF-A0A822HLR7-F1
#
_entry.id   AF-A0A822HLR7-F1
#
_cell.length_a   1.000
_cell.length_b   1.000
_cell.length_c   1.000
_cell.angle_alpha   90.00
_cell.angle_beta   90.00
_cell.angle_gamma   90.00
#
_symmetry.space_group_name_H-M   'P 1'
#
loop_
_entity.id
_entity.type
_entity.pdbx_description
1 polymer ?
#
loop_
_entity_poly.entity_id
_entity_poly.type
_entity_poly.pdbx_seq_one_letter_code
_entity_poly.pdbx_strand_id
1 'polypeptide(L)'
;QNQTDLSLQLHTGLKATNAKLLTAQANRPAFGYSIVLPPNKRAAITFPIETVHAGTARFQFIVNTPRNKASPSLGDAIEIGLPVFMPATSEAFATYGDTHEEVVLQPIKTPKHVLPQYGELSITTSSTALASLTDAIISLYTYRFECT
;
A
#
# COMPACT_ATOMS: atom_id res chain seq x y z
N GLN A 1 10.58 -21.05 -11.79
CA GLN A 1 10.72 -22.52 -11.73
C GLN A 1 11.58 -22.94 -12.92
N ASN A 2 12.54 -23.85 -12.75
CA ASN A 2 13.33 -24.35 -13.87
C ASN A 2 12.68 -25.64 -14.40
N GLN A 3 12.20 -25.63 -15.64
CA GLN A 3 11.65 -26.80 -16.34
C GLN A 3 12.62 -27.38 -17.38
N THR A 4 13.85 -26.86 -17.44
CA THR A 4 14.90 -27.36 -18.33
C THR A 4 15.66 -28.51 -17.67
N ASP A 5 16.36 -29.29 -18.50
CA ASP A 5 17.20 -30.40 -18.05
C ASP A 5 18.61 -29.95 -17.60
N LEU A 6 18.88 -28.64 -17.63
CA LEU A 6 20.16 -28.06 -17.23
C LEU A 6 20.00 -27.17 -15.99
N SER A 7 21.07 -27.08 -15.19
CA SER A 7 21.15 -26.11 -14.11
C SER A 7 21.27 -24.70 -14.68
N LEU A 8 20.45 -23.76 -14.20
CA LEU A 8 20.44 -22.38 -14.64
C LEU A 8 21.03 -21.47 -13.55
N GLN A 9 21.96 -20.60 -13.94
CA GLN A 9 22.32 -19.44 -13.12
C GLN A 9 21.31 -18.32 -13.41
N LEU A 10 20.67 -17.80 -12.37
CA LEU A 10 19.63 -16.80 -12.49
C LEU A 10 19.99 -15.58 -11.64
N HIS A 11 19.80 -14.39 -12.19
CA HIS A 11 19.75 -13.16 -11.43
C HIS A 11 18.30 -12.71 -11.33
N THR A 12 17.84 -12.50 -10.11
CA THR A 12 16.51 -11.95 -9.85
C THR A 12 16.60 -10.61 -9.14
N GLY A 13 15.65 -9.74 -9.41
CA GLY A 13 15.52 -8.45 -8.75
C GLY A 13 14.06 -8.08 -8.56
N LEU A 14 13.83 -7.17 -7.61
CA LEU A 14 12.53 -6.58 -7.35
C LEU A 14 12.64 -5.07 -7.48
N LYS A 15 11.75 -4.48 -8.27
CA LYS A 15 11.46 -3.05 -8.25
C LYS A 15 10.07 -2.84 -7.65
N ALA A 16 9.95 -1.91 -6.73
CA ALA A 16 8.69 -1.58 -6.09
C ALA A 16 8.37 -0.09 -6.23
N THR A 17 7.09 0.22 -6.44
CA THR A 17 6.54 1.57 -6.44
C THR A 17 5.50 1.66 -5.33
N ASN A 18 5.52 2.75 -4.56
CA ASN A 18 4.74 2.90 -3.32
C ASN A 18 5.04 1.83 -2.24
N ALA A 19 6.19 1.18 -2.35
CA ALA A 19 6.80 0.33 -1.33
C ALA A 19 8.33 0.45 -1.40
N LYS A 20 9.01 0.31 -0.27
CA LYS A 20 10.47 0.34 -0.13
C LYS A 20 10.97 -1.05 0.23
N LEU A 21 12.08 -1.47 -0.37
CA LEU A 21 12.76 -2.68 0.05
C LEU A 21 13.51 -2.41 1.34
N LEU A 22 13.31 -3.28 2.32
CA LEU A 22 14.08 -3.29 3.55
C LEU A 22 15.41 -3.99 3.28
N THR A 23 16.50 -3.42 3.75
CA THR A 23 17.79 -4.11 3.70
C THR A 23 17.85 -5.10 4.86
N ALA A 24 17.77 -6.40 4.57
CA ALA A 24 18.09 -7.42 5.56
C ALA A 24 19.55 -7.25 6.01
N GLN A 25 19.81 -7.52 7.29
CA GLN A 25 21.06 -7.35 8.03
C GLN A 25 22.37 -7.17 7.21
N ALA A 26 23.18 -6.19 7.67
CA ALA A 26 24.58 -5.95 7.31
C ALA A 26 24.85 -5.39 5.90
N ASN A 27 24.75 -4.06 5.75
CA ASN A 27 25.50 -3.27 4.77
C ASN A 27 25.50 -3.76 3.30
N ARG A 28 24.43 -4.44 2.87
CA ARG A 28 24.26 -4.78 1.45
C ARG A 28 22.86 -4.40 1.00
N PRO A 29 22.73 -3.51 0.01
CA PRO A 29 21.43 -3.26 -0.56
C PRO A 29 21.02 -4.48 -1.40
N ALA A 30 20.14 -5.32 -0.88
CA ALA A 30 19.66 -6.52 -1.56
C ALA A 30 18.60 -6.16 -2.63
N PHE A 31 19.01 -5.43 -3.66
CA PHE A 31 18.17 -5.15 -4.84
C PHE A 31 17.96 -6.40 -5.72
N GLY A 32 18.70 -7.48 -5.47
CA GLY A 32 18.59 -8.72 -6.20
C GLY A 32 19.44 -9.86 -5.63
N TYR A 33 19.20 -11.06 -6.15
CA TYR A 33 19.89 -12.30 -5.78
C TYR A 33 20.45 -12.98 -7.02
N SER A 34 21.64 -13.59 -6.89
CA SER A 34 22.17 -14.53 -7.87
C SER A 34 22.03 -15.94 -7.28
N ILE A 35 21.28 -16.81 -7.96
CA ILE A 35 21.03 -18.17 -7.52
C ILE A 35 21.35 -19.17 -8.63
N VAL A 36 21.79 -20.37 -8.25
CA VAL A 36 21.88 -21.51 -9.16
C VAL A 36 20.69 -22.40 -8.89
N LEU A 37 19.86 -22.61 -9.91
CA LEU A 37 18.65 -23.43 -9.82
C LEU A 37 18.84 -24.73 -10.59
N PRO A 38 18.90 -25.89 -9.90
CA PRO A 38 19.01 -27.20 -10.54
C PRO A 38 17.85 -27.48 -11.51
N PRO A 39 18.02 -28.45 -12.44
CA PRO A 39 16.96 -28.83 -13.38
C PRO A 39 15.72 -29.33 -12.65
N ASN A 40 14.54 -29.03 -13.19
CA ASN A 40 13.25 -29.47 -12.65
C ASN A 40 12.97 -29.07 -11.18
N LYS A 41 13.62 -28.00 -10.69
CA LYS A 41 13.44 -27.48 -9.32
C LYS A 41 12.82 -26.09 -9.27
N ARG A 42 12.28 -25.75 -8.11
CA ARG A 42 11.73 -24.42 -7.74
C ARG A 42 12.49 -23.90 -6.53
N ALA A 43 12.82 -22.61 -6.56
CA ALA A 43 13.29 -21.85 -5.42
C ALA A 43 12.30 -20.73 -5.10
N ALA A 44 12.13 -20.42 -3.82
CA ALA A 44 11.37 -19.28 -3.35
C ALA A 44 12.35 -18.25 -2.76
N ILE A 45 12.18 -16.98 -3.11
CA ILE A 45 13.03 -15.88 -2.68
C ILE A 45 12.13 -14.85 -2.00
N THR A 46 12.55 -14.39 -0.83
CA THR A 46 11.79 -13.41 -0.04
C THR A 46 12.47 -12.06 -0.13
N PHE A 47 11.68 -11.03 -0.41
CA PHE A 47 12.11 -9.64 -0.36
C PHE A 47 11.37 -8.96 0.79
N PRO A 48 12.07 -8.55 1.86
CA PRO A 48 11.44 -7.78 2.93
C PRO A 48 11.13 -6.37 2.41
N ILE A 49 9.88 -5.94 2.58
CA ILE A 49 9.37 -4.68 2.03
C ILE A 49 8.49 -3.95 3.04
N GLU A 50 8.37 -2.63 2.88
CA GLU A 50 7.50 -1.76 3.67
C GLU A 50 6.72 -0.83 2.73
N THR A 51 5.40 -0.71 2.95
CA THR A 51 4.54 0.19 2.16
C THR A 51 4.73 1.65 2.56
N VAL A 52 4.65 2.58 1.59
CA VAL A 52 4.88 4.01 1.88
C VAL A 52 3.57 4.76 2.13
N HIS A 53 2.61 4.71 1.19
CA HIS A 53 1.32 5.39 1.29
C HIS A 53 0.15 4.46 0.96
N ALA A 54 -1.04 4.82 1.45
CA ALA A 54 -2.29 4.22 0.99
C ALA A 54 -2.49 4.46 -0.51
N GLY A 55 -3.15 3.52 -1.18
CA GLY A 55 -3.31 3.51 -2.63
C GLY A 55 -2.94 2.14 -3.21
N THR A 56 -2.27 2.12 -4.36
CA THR A 56 -1.82 0.86 -5.00
C THR A 56 -0.30 0.78 -4.95
N ALA A 57 0.23 -0.30 -4.35
CA ALA A 57 1.63 -0.65 -4.45
C ALA A 57 1.85 -1.57 -5.66
N ARG A 58 2.88 -1.29 -6.46
CA ARG A 58 3.24 -2.10 -7.64
C ARG A 58 4.59 -2.76 -7.42
N PHE A 59 4.66 -4.04 -7.74
CA PHE A 59 5.85 -4.88 -7.59
C PHE A 59 6.19 -5.50 -8.94
N GLN A 60 7.38 -5.21 -9.44
CA GLN A 60 7.92 -5.73 -10.69
C GLN A 60 9.07 -6.67 -10.36
N PHE A 61 8.87 -7.96 -10.62
CA PHE A 61 9.87 -8.99 -10.45
C PHE A 61 10.52 -9.27 -11.80
N ILE A 62 11.84 -9.39 -11.81
CA ILE A 62 12.59 -9.82 -12.98
C ILE A 62 13.43 -11.04 -12.61
N VAL A 63 13.57 -11.96 -13.56
CA VAL A 63 14.52 -13.06 -13.53
C VAL A 63 15.20 -13.12 -14.89
N ASN A 64 16.52 -13.14 -14.92
CA ASN A 64 17.26 -13.36 -16.15
C ASN A 64 18.37 -14.38 -15.95
N THR A 65 18.76 -15.07 -17.02
CA THR A 65 20.02 -15.79 -17.06
C THR A 65 21.11 -14.86 -17.59
N PRO A 66 22.35 -14.94 -17.08
CA PRO A 66 23.46 -14.21 -17.65
C PRO A 66 23.68 -14.69 -19.10
N ARG A 67 23.89 -13.75 -20.01
CA ARG A 67 24.23 -14.06 -21.40
C ARG A 67 25.58 -14.78 -21.44
N ASN A 68 25.60 -16.01 -21.93
CA ASN A 68 26.84 -16.71 -22.27
C ASN A 68 26.84 -17.08 -23.77
N LYS A 69 27.99 -17.49 -24.31
CA LYS A 69 28.11 -17.90 -25.72
C LYS A 69 27.44 -19.25 -26.05
N ALA A 70 27.09 -20.04 -25.03
CA ALA A 70 26.62 -21.43 -25.15
C ALA A 70 25.09 -21.58 -25.03
N SER A 71 24.36 -20.56 -24.60
CA SER A 71 22.92 -20.59 -24.43
C SER A 71 22.29 -19.20 -24.57
N PRO A 72 21.08 -19.11 -25.16
CA PRO A 72 20.36 -17.85 -25.26
C PRO A 72 20.04 -17.30 -23.86
N SER A 73 20.06 -15.97 -23.75
CA SER A 73 19.61 -15.28 -22.54
C SER A 73 18.11 -15.51 -22.39
N LEU A 74 17.72 -16.14 -21.29
CA LEU A 74 16.32 -16.30 -20.89
C LEU A 74 15.99 -15.17 -19.91
N GLY A 75 14.81 -14.60 -20.05
CA GLY A 75 14.32 -13.53 -19.20
C GLY A 75 12.83 -13.66 -19.01
N ASP A 76 12.39 -13.48 -17.77
CA ASP A 76 10.98 -13.44 -17.40
C ASP A 76 10.75 -12.26 -16.45
N ALA A 77 9.58 -11.65 -16.55
CA ALA A 77 9.20 -10.53 -15.73
C ALA A 77 7.70 -10.54 -15.46
N ILE A 78 7.33 -10.20 -14.24
CA ILE A 78 5.93 -10.12 -13.81
C ILE A 78 5.70 -8.87 -12.97
N GLU A 79 4.53 -8.25 -13.17
CA GLU A 79 4.06 -7.13 -12.37
C GLU A 79 2.83 -7.55 -11.55
N ILE A 80 2.80 -7.14 -10.28
CA ILE A 80 1.69 -7.36 -9.36
C ILE A 80 1.32 -6.03 -8.71
N GLY A 81 0.03 -5.70 -8.70
CA GLY A 81 -0.53 -4.56 -7.97
C GLY A 81 -1.28 -5.03 -6.73
N LEU A 82 -0.94 -4.50 -5.56
CA LEU A 82 -1.64 -4.77 -4.30
C LEU A 82 -2.21 -3.46 -3.73
N PRO A 83 -3.47 -3.46 -3.26
CA PRO A 83 -4.03 -2.31 -2.57
C PRO A 83 -3.40 -2.17 -1.18
N VAL A 84 -2.99 -0.95 -0.84
CA VAL A 84 -2.56 -0.54 0.50
C VAL A 84 -3.68 0.30 1.08
N PHE A 85 -4.40 -0.24 2.04
CA PHE A 85 -5.49 0.46 2.68
C PHE A 85 -4.97 1.40 3.76
N MET A 86 -5.68 2.50 3.98
CA MET A 86 -5.47 3.30 5.19
C MET A 86 -5.77 2.39 6.39
N PRO A 87 -4.96 2.45 7.45
CA PRO A 87 -5.28 1.73 8.68
C PRO A 87 -6.62 2.25 9.22
N ALA A 88 -7.35 1.39 9.92
CA ALA A 88 -8.68 1.72 10.43
C ALA A 88 -8.61 2.99 11.28
N THR A 89 -9.15 4.09 10.73
CA THR A 89 -9.33 5.35 11.45
C THR A 89 -10.63 5.26 12.24
N SER A 90 -10.57 5.45 13.55
CA SER A 90 -11.78 5.77 14.31
C SER A 90 -12.19 7.19 13.98
N GLU A 91 -13.40 7.39 13.46
CA GLU A 91 -13.99 8.72 13.39
C GLU A 91 -14.07 9.30 14.80
N ALA A 92 -13.56 10.52 14.99
CA ALA A 92 -13.46 11.08 16.32
C ALA A 92 -14.76 11.75 16.74
N PHE A 93 -15.29 12.76 16.03
CA PHE A 93 -16.54 13.45 16.40
C PHE A 93 -17.07 14.31 15.22
N ALA A 94 -18.37 14.25 14.93
CA ALA A 94 -19.08 15.23 14.11
C ALA A 94 -19.88 16.15 15.05
N THR A 95 -19.55 17.45 15.09
CA THR A 95 -20.30 18.45 15.89
C THR A 95 -21.17 19.26 14.95
N TYR A 96 -22.47 19.28 15.20
CA TYR A 96 -23.43 20.10 14.47
C TYR A 96 -23.92 21.23 15.37
N GLY A 97 -24.05 22.43 14.81
CA GLY A 97 -24.51 23.60 15.54
C GLY A 97 -25.06 24.66 14.59
N ASP A 98 -25.76 25.63 15.18
CA ASP A 98 -26.27 26.80 14.48
C ASP A 98 -25.59 28.06 15.05
N THR A 99 -25.20 28.98 14.17
CA THR A 99 -24.54 30.24 14.54
C THR A 99 -25.49 31.39 14.22
N HIS A 100 -26.39 31.70 15.16
CA HIS A 100 -27.40 32.75 14.94
C HIS A 100 -26.85 34.17 15.13
N GLU A 101 -26.04 34.46 16.17
CA GLU A 101 -25.70 35.86 16.48
C GLU A 101 -24.27 36.13 17.02
N GLU A 102 -23.40 35.13 17.19
CA GLU A 102 -22.03 35.36 17.74
C GLU A 102 -20.94 34.48 17.11
N VAL A 103 -19.68 34.87 17.34
CA VAL A 103 -18.46 34.11 16.97
C VAL A 103 -18.41 32.83 17.80
N VAL A 104 -18.52 31.67 17.15
CA VAL A 104 -18.39 30.36 17.81
C VAL A 104 -16.94 29.91 17.83
N LEU A 105 -16.43 29.61 19.03
CA LEU A 105 -15.08 29.11 19.26
C LEU A 105 -15.17 27.62 19.63
N GLN A 106 -14.86 26.74 18.67
CA GLN A 106 -14.86 25.28 18.89
C GLN A 106 -13.43 24.77 19.08
N PRO A 107 -13.01 24.40 20.31
CA PRO A 107 -11.69 23.83 20.53
C PRO A 107 -11.62 22.43 19.93
N ILE A 108 -10.66 22.20 19.03
CA ILE A 108 -10.42 20.89 18.42
C ILE A 108 -9.26 20.22 19.15
N LYS A 109 -9.53 19.05 19.70
CA LYS A 109 -8.49 18.20 20.30
C LYS A 109 -8.03 17.18 19.26
N THR A 110 -6.75 17.22 18.92
CA THR A 110 -6.16 16.21 18.03
C THR A 110 -6.25 14.82 18.67
N PRO A 111 -6.69 13.79 17.92
CA PRO A 111 -6.72 12.44 18.46
C PRO A 111 -5.30 11.95 18.80
N LYS A 112 -5.17 11.13 19.84
CA LYS A 112 -3.88 10.53 20.22
C LYS A 112 -3.59 9.32 19.32
N HIS A 113 -2.32 9.03 19.07
CA HIS A 113 -1.86 7.91 18.24
C HIS A 113 -2.33 7.97 16.77
N VAL A 114 -2.40 9.17 16.20
CA VAL A 114 -2.69 9.36 14.77
C VAL A 114 -1.44 9.19 13.93
N LEU A 115 -1.60 8.64 12.74
CA LEU A 115 -0.56 8.68 11.71
C LEU A 115 -0.59 10.07 11.08
N PRO A 116 0.52 10.83 11.08
CA PRO A 116 0.52 12.24 10.68
C PRO A 116 0.13 12.47 9.22
N GLN A 117 0.27 11.45 8.39
CA GLN A 117 -0.10 11.46 6.97
C GLN A 117 -1.60 11.16 6.70
N TYR A 118 -2.39 10.86 7.73
CA TYR A 118 -3.82 10.56 7.61
C TYR A 118 -4.65 11.40 8.59
N GLY A 119 -5.63 12.11 8.05
CA GLY A 119 -6.57 12.93 8.82
C GLY A 119 -7.14 14.05 7.96
N GLU A 120 -8.37 14.43 8.23
CA GLU A 120 -9.05 15.55 7.57
C GLU A 120 -9.90 16.29 8.61
N LEU A 121 -9.95 17.62 8.49
CA LEU A 121 -10.91 18.46 9.19
C LEU A 121 -11.76 19.15 8.13
N SER A 122 -13.00 18.72 8.00
CA SER A 122 -13.97 19.36 7.11
C SER A 122 -14.95 20.20 7.93
N ILE A 123 -15.11 21.47 7.56
CA ILE A 123 -16.09 22.39 8.16
C ILE A 123 -17.05 22.79 7.04
N THR A 124 -18.32 22.48 7.21
CA THR A 124 -19.36 22.85 6.26
C THR A 124 -20.36 23.77 6.94
N THR A 125 -20.66 24.92 6.33
CA THR A 125 -21.69 25.86 6.78
C THR A 125 -22.84 25.90 5.78
N SER A 126 -24.05 26.07 6.28
CA SER A 126 -25.26 26.20 5.45
C SER A 126 -26.21 27.18 6.12
N SER A 127 -26.96 27.93 5.31
CA SER A 127 -28.03 28.82 5.77
C SER A 127 -29.32 28.07 6.11
N THR A 128 -29.33 26.74 5.99
CA THR A 128 -30.50 25.90 6.26
C THR A 128 -30.10 24.65 7.04
N ALA A 129 -30.99 24.20 7.94
CA ALA A 129 -30.81 22.98 8.74
C ALA A 129 -30.82 21.68 7.91
N LEU A 130 -31.09 21.74 6.60
CA LEU A 130 -31.09 20.59 5.69
C LEU A 130 -29.71 19.96 5.48
N ALA A 131 -28.63 20.72 5.74
CA ALA A 131 -27.26 20.22 5.59
C ALA A 131 -26.94 19.04 6.53
N SER A 132 -27.39 19.10 7.79
CA SER A 132 -27.16 18.02 8.76
C SER A 132 -27.94 16.75 8.42
N LEU A 133 -29.13 16.87 7.82
CA LEU A 133 -29.94 15.73 7.38
C LEU A 133 -29.29 15.00 6.20
N THR A 134 -28.68 15.76 5.28
CA THR A 134 -28.04 15.18 4.08
C THR A 134 -26.83 14.33 4.48
N ASP A 135 -26.04 14.80 5.44
CA ASP A 135 -24.86 14.11 5.96
C ASP A 135 -25.25 12.81 6.71
N ALA A 136 -26.28 12.87 7.55
CA ALA A 136 -26.83 11.68 8.22
C ALA A 136 -27.33 10.61 7.23
N ILE A 137 -27.98 11.03 6.12
CA ILE A 137 -28.44 10.12 5.07
C ILE A 137 -27.25 9.50 4.31
N ILE A 138 -26.23 10.29 3.95
CA ILE A 138 -25.03 9.76 3.28
C ILE A 138 -24.29 8.78 4.19
N SER A 139 -24.20 9.08 5.49
CA SER A 139 -23.59 8.19 6.49
C SER A 139 -24.31 6.84 6.56
N LEU A 140 -25.65 6.83 6.64
CA LEU A 140 -26.44 5.60 6.60
C LEU A 140 -26.31 4.84 5.27
N TYR A 141 -26.34 5.55 4.13
CA TYR A 141 -26.26 4.91 2.82
C TYR A 141 -24.88 4.31 2.53
N THR A 142 -23.80 4.93 3.03
CA THR A 142 -22.43 4.45 2.83
C THR A 142 -21.99 3.44 3.91
N TYR A 143 -22.85 3.16 4.89
CA TYR A 143 -22.55 2.24 5.98
C TYR A 143 -22.43 0.80 5.46
N ARG A 144 -21.19 0.33 5.37
CA ARG A 144 -20.86 -0.95 4.72
C ARG A 144 -21.15 -2.18 5.59
N PHE A 145 -21.45 -1.99 6.86
CA PHE A 145 -21.65 -3.06 7.83
C PHE A 145 -23.13 -3.12 8.19
N GLU A 146 -23.94 -3.75 7.36
CA GLU A 146 -25.34 -4.03 7.73
C GLU A 146 -25.36 -5.05 8.88
N CYS A 147 -25.31 -4.54 10.12
CA CYS A 147 -25.55 -5.36 11.30
C CYS A 147 -27.06 -5.44 11.52
N THR A 148 -27.65 -6.60 11.19
CA THR A 148 -28.99 -7.03 11.66
C THR A 148 -28.95 -7.54 13.08
#